data_AF-A0A658NFV4-F1
#
_entry.id   AF-A0A658NFV4-F1
#
_cell.length_a   1.000
_cell.length_b   1.000
_cell.length_c   1.000
_cell.angle_alpha   90.00
_cell.angle_beta   90.00
_cell.angle_gamma   90.00
#
_symmetry.space_group_name_H-M   'P 1'
#
loop_
_entity.id
_entity.type
_entity.pdbx_description
1 polymer ?
#
loop_
_entity_poly.entity_id
_entity_poly.type
_entity_poly.pdbx_seq_one_letter_code
_entity_poly.pdbx_strand_id
1 'polypeptide(L)' 'AGLFDFYAEEAKRAYGRVLVRPTGTRSIVVHAPVGPVAAVAPWTFPIHNPGRKLGAPIAAGCSVILKPAEETPASAM' A
#
# COMPACT_ATOMS: atom_id res chain seq x y z
N ALA A 1 -16.25 -9.11 -1.78
CA ALA A 1 -16.19 -7.78 -1.15
C ALA A 1 -15.27 -7.88 0.06
N GLY A 2 -14.15 -7.18 0.18
CA GLY A 2 -13.60 -6.15 -0.69
C GLY A 2 -12.19 -5.82 -0.19
N LEU A 3 -11.18 -6.53 -0.71
CA LEU A 3 -9.78 -6.29 -0.34
C LEU A 3 -9.41 -4.81 -0.56
N PHE A 4 -9.84 -4.27 -1.69
CA PHE A 4 -9.66 -2.86 -2.01
C PHE A 4 -10.50 -1.94 -1.12
N ASP A 5 -11.71 -2.33 -0.75
CA ASP A 5 -12.53 -1.54 0.19
C ASP A 5 -11.85 -1.43 1.57
N PHE A 6 -11.25 -2.53 2.04
CA PHE A 6 -10.46 -2.52 3.27
C PHE A 6 -9.26 -1.56 3.18
N TYR A 7 -8.47 -1.64 2.10
CA TYR A 7 -7.32 -0.76 1.91
C TYR A 7 -7.72 0.71 1.66
N ALA A 8 -8.87 0.96 1.03
CA ALA A 8 -9.41 2.30 0.85
C ALA A 8 -9.78 2.95 2.21
N GLU A 9 -10.32 2.16 3.13
CA GLU A 9 -10.55 2.62 4.51
C GLU A 9 -9.26 2.81 5.29
N GLU A 10 -8.27 1.94 5.08
CA GLU A 10 -6.97 2.07 5.74
C GLU A 10 -6.18 3.29 5.26
N ALA A 11 -6.31 3.67 3.98
CA ALA A 11 -5.71 4.88 3.43
C ALA A 11 -6.15 6.15 4.18
N LYS A 12 -7.41 6.19 4.65
CA LYS A 12 -7.95 7.30 5.45
C LYS A 12 -7.42 7.31 6.89
N ARG A 13 -6.92 6.17 7.38
CA ARG A 13 -6.50 5.95 8.77
C ARG A 13 -4.99 6.06 8.99
N ALA A 14 -4.23 6.45 7.96
CA ALA A 14 -2.79 6.68 8.03
C ALA A 14 -2.44 7.98 8.80
N TYR A 15 -2.85 8.05 10.07
CA TYR A 15 -2.63 9.22 10.91
C TYR A 15 -1.21 9.28 11.46
N GLY A 16 -0.64 10.48 11.43
CA GLY A 16 0.58 10.80 12.15
C GLY A 16 0.39 10.83 13.67
N ARG A 17 1.47 11.15 14.40
CA ARG A 17 1.44 11.33 15.86
C ARG A 17 2.05 12.66 16.26
N VAL A 18 1.45 13.33 17.24
CA VAL A 18 2.03 14.53 17.86
C VAL A 18 2.74 14.11 19.13
N LEU A 19 4.01 14.49 19.27
CA LEU A 19 4.82 14.14 20.44
C LEU A 19 4.75 15.25 21.49
N VAL A 20 4.68 14.86 22.75
CA VAL A 20 4.76 15.80 23.88
C VAL A 20 6.17 16.41 23.90
N ARG A 21 6.23 17.74 23.85
CA ARG A 21 7.48 18.51 23.85
C ARG A 21 7.37 19.69 24.83
N PRO A 22 8.51 20.21 25.33
CA PRO A 22 8.55 21.42 26.13
C PRO A 22 7.92 22.61 25.41
N THR A 23 7.45 23.58 26.18
CA THR A 23 6.84 24.82 25.71
C THR A 23 7.75 25.51 24.67
N GLY A 24 7.18 25.87 23.52
CA GLY A 24 7.91 26.50 22.41
C GLY A 24 8.43 25.53 21.34
N THR A 25 8.34 24.20 21.55
CA THR A 25 8.71 23.21 20.52
C THR A 25 7.52 22.34 20.13
N ARG A 26 7.33 22.10 18.82
CA ARG A 26 6.34 21.16 18.29
C ARG A 26 7.06 20.07 17.50
N SER A 27 6.70 18.81 17.75
CA SER A 27 7.17 17.67 16.95
C SER A 27 5.98 16.87 16.45
N ILE A 28 5.93 16.66 15.14
CA ILE A 28 4.92 15.84 14.47
C ILE A 28 5.60 14.71 13.72
N VAL A 29 5.04 13.51 13.82
CA VAL A 29 5.41 12.34 13.03
C VAL A 29 4.38 12.24 11.92
N VAL A 30 4.83 12.24 10.67
CA VAL A 30 3.98 12.08 9.48
C VAL A 30 4.47 10.85 8.71
N HIS A 31 3.53 10.06 8.22
CA HIS A 31 3.84 8.94 7.33
C HIS A 31 3.88 9.44 5.89
N ALA A 32 5.06 9.41 5.28
CA ALA A 32 5.24 9.76 3.87
C ALA A 32 5.37 8.47 3.03
N PRO A 33 4.85 8.47 1.78
CA PRO A 33 5.06 7.36 0.87
C PRO A 33 6.55 7.18 0.57
N VAL A 34 6.98 5.92 0.44
CA VAL A 34 8.37 5.59 0.08
C VAL A 34 8.68 5.98 -1.37
N GLY A 35 7.68 5.99 -2.24
CA GLY A 35 7.83 6.22 -3.68
C GLY A 35 7.47 4.97 -4.49
N PRO A 36 8.14 4.72 -5.63
CA PRO A 36 7.85 3.56 -6.49
C PRO A 36 8.11 2.21 -5.80
N VAL A 37 7.18 1.28 -5.94
CA VAL A 37 7.26 -0.09 -5.38
C VAL A 37 7.20 -1.12 -6.50
N ALA A 38 8.15 -2.06 -6.50
CA ALA A 38 8.11 -3.24 -7.37
C ALA A 38 7.37 -4.38 -6.65
N ALA A 39 6.28 -4.86 -7.24
CA ALA A 39 5.44 -5.94 -6.75
C ALA A 39 5.60 -7.19 -7.62
N VAL A 40 5.97 -8.33 -7.02
CA VAL A 40 6.02 -9.63 -7.70
C VAL A 40 4.97 -10.55 -7.09
N ALA A 41 4.12 -11.16 -7.92
CA ALA A 41 3.03 -12.01 -7.48
C ALA A 41 3.20 -13.47 -7.98
N PRO A 42 2.96 -14.48 -7.12
CA PRO A 42 3.02 -15.89 -7.52
C PRO A 42 1.70 -16.39 -8.17
N TRP A 43 1.80 -17.49 -8.92
CA TRP A 43 0.73 -18.09 -9.73
C TRP A 43 -0.41 -18.76 -8.95
N THR A 44 -0.26 -18.98 -7.64
CA THR A 44 -1.20 -19.78 -6.84
C THR A 44 -2.61 -19.18 -6.74
N PHE A 45 -2.70 -17.85 -6.73
CA PHE A 45 -3.98 -17.12 -6.79
C PHE A 45 -3.82 -15.91 -7.71
N PRO A 46 -4.05 -16.08 -9.03
CA PRO A 46 -3.59 -15.16 -10.05
C PRO A 46 -4.33 -13.81 -10.04
N ILE A 47 -5.49 -13.70 -9.39
CA ILE A 47 -6.19 -12.43 -9.16
C ILE A 47 -5.90 -11.89 -7.75
N HIS A 48 -5.96 -12.75 -6.75
CA HIS A 48 -5.90 -12.32 -5.34
C HIS A 48 -4.51 -11.93 -4.87
N ASN A 49 -3.47 -12.64 -5.32
CA ASN A 49 -2.09 -12.35 -4.94
C ASN A 49 -1.63 -10.99 -5.50
N PRO A 50 -1.86 -10.67 -6.79
CA PRO A 50 -1.62 -9.32 -7.30
C PRO A 50 -2.43 -8.26 -6.55
N GLY A 51 -3.73 -8.49 -6.30
CA GLY A 51 -4.57 -7.55 -5.56
C GLY A 51 -4.02 -7.21 -4.18
N ARG A 52 -3.51 -8.21 -3.44
CA ARG A 52 -2.84 -8.01 -2.14
C ARG A 52 -1.54 -7.20 -2.25
N LYS A 53 -0.80 -7.38 -3.35
CA LYS A 53 0.44 -6.63 -3.60
C LYS A 53 0.18 -5.18 -4.03
N LEU A 54 -0.95 -4.90 -4.64
CA LEU A 54 -1.35 -3.54 -5.06
C LEU A 54 -1.98 -2.73 -3.91
N GLY A 55 -2.81 -3.38 -3.08
CA GLY A 55 -3.65 -2.66 -2.12
C GLY A 55 -2.90 -1.79 -1.11
N ALA A 56 -1.96 -2.37 -0.36
CA ALA A 56 -1.20 -1.64 0.67
C ALA A 56 -0.34 -0.47 0.13
N PRO A 57 0.48 -0.64 -0.93
CA PRO A 57 1.30 0.46 -1.44
C PRO A 57 0.44 1.59 -2.05
N ILE A 58 -0.66 1.27 -2.74
CA ILE A 58 -1.57 2.30 -3.25
C ILE A 58 -2.25 3.05 -2.10
N ALA A 59 -2.69 2.34 -1.05
CA ALA A 59 -3.27 2.96 0.14
C ALA A 59 -2.27 3.88 0.88
N ALA A 60 -0.98 3.54 0.83
CA ALA A 60 0.10 4.38 1.37
C ALA A 60 0.45 5.59 0.48
N GLY A 61 -0.10 5.70 -0.73
CA GLY A 61 0.20 6.77 -1.69
C GLY A 61 1.43 6.50 -2.57
N CYS A 62 1.89 5.25 -2.67
CA CYS A 62 2.99 4.85 -3.55
C CYS A 62 2.53 4.55 -4.97
N SER A 63 3.41 4.77 -5.95
CA SER A 63 3.28 4.22 -7.29
C SER A 63 3.77 2.77 -7.32
N VAL A 64 3.17 1.92 -8.16
CA VAL A 64 3.45 0.47 -8.16
C VAL A 64 3.72 -0.04 -9.57
N ILE A 65 4.78 -0.85 -9.70
CA ILE A 65 5.09 -1.63 -10.89
C ILE A 65 4.87 -3.09 -10.53
N LEU A 66 3.95 -3.77 -11.23
CA LEU A 66 3.58 -5.16 -10.95
C LEU A 66 4.16 -6.10 -12.02
N LYS A 67 4.89 -7.13 -11.58
CA LYS A 67 5.23 -8.31 -12.38
C LYS A 67 4.30 -9.47 -11.98
N PRO A 68 3.33 -9.84 -12.82
CA PRO A 68 2.53 -11.05 -12.60
C PRO A 68 3.34 -12.32 -12.88
N ALA A 69 2.81 -13.46 -12.44
CA ALA A 69 3.41 -14.75 -12.76
C ALA A 69 3.34 -15.03 -14.26
N GLU A 70 4.40 -15.62 -14.82
CA GLU A 70 4.51 -15.91 -16.26
C GLU A 70 3.58 -17.04 -16.68
N GLU A 71 3.20 -17.90 -15.74
CA GLU A 71 2.28 -19.00 -15.92
C GLU A 71 0.81 -18.55 -15.99
N THR A 72 0.49 -17.39 -15.39
CA THR A 72 -0.88 -16.86 -15.31
C THR A 72 -0.95 -15.33 -15.53
N PRO A 73 -0.40 -14.80 -16.64
CA PRO A 73 -0.26 -13.36 -16.83
C PRO A 73 -1.61 -12.67 -17.06
N ALA A 74 -2.56 -13.35 -17.72
CA ALA A 74 -3.83 -12.77 -18.16
C ALA A 74 -4.71 -12.23 -17.01
N SER A 75 -4.52 -12.70 -15.77
CA SER A 75 -5.34 -12.27 -14.63
C SER A 75 -4.96 -10.90 -14.06
N ALA A 76 -3.79 -10.37 -14.45
CA ALA A 76 -3.23 -9.15 -13.87
C ALA A 76 -2.60 -8.20 -14.90
N MET A 77 -2.88 -8.44 -16.20
CA MET A 77 -2.57 -7.53 -17.31
C MET A 77 -3.75 -6.62 -17.62
#